data_AF-D9W3F2-F1
#
_entry.id   AF-D9W3F2-F1
#
_cell.length_a   1.000
_cell.length_b   1.000
_cell.length_c   1.000
_cell.angle_alpha   90.00
_cell.angle_beta   90.00
_cell.angle_gamma   90.00
#
_symmetry.space_group_name_H-M   'P 1'
#
loop_
_entity.id
_entity.type
_entity.pdbx_description
1 polymer ?
#
loop_
_entity_poly.entity_id
_entity_poly.type
_entity_poly.pdbx_seq_one_letter_code
_entity_poly.pdbx_strand_id
1 'polypeptide(L)'
;MSNVRRRRAWIGGSAVLAAVAGGLMASPSHALQGTAADAAAHSHTASIVIGDAERACTGTLVAPQWVLSAASCFADATGAVQPGKPKTATTVTVGRTDLTQTTGGATRTAIRLVPHPGRDLVMVKLDTGVANLKPAVLASTPAGADEAVRAAGFGRTRTDWVPDRLHTASFTATANGSVDLALTASGDGAICQGDAGGPVLRERNGTQELLAVTSRSWQGGCFGTPSTETRTGAVATRVDDVGAWVASTSYAVPGDLTGDNKPDLVAVDDTGKLRLYPGTGTGGLGPHTIIGTGGWSGASVTHRGDWNGDGMEDVVARVGGDVRVYPNLGTGTLGAPIKIAGGLPATAQVVSIGDTNRDGKPDLVVTHTNKLFLYPGVVGAAAAVGAPVVIGNGGWDVMDLSALGDANKDGRPDLLARNTRDGVLYAYLGQPDGKTFSDLNEFGRAYTVANRPLIAGAADANLDGTADMWATAGDGTLKFYKGGADVHGPIDGPSIEVGSGGWGAIKSIS
;
A
#
# COMPACT_ATOMS: atom_id res chain seq x y z
N MET A 1 -40.70 -50.48 -68.56
CA MET A 1 -40.89 -49.08 -68.95
C MET A 1 -40.98 -48.22 -67.70
N SER A 2 -40.00 -47.33 -67.51
CA SER A 2 -40.08 -46.01 -66.82
C SER A 2 -40.72 -45.85 -65.43
N ASN A 3 -39.87 -45.34 -64.51
CA ASN A 3 -40.13 -44.40 -63.39
C ASN A 3 -40.96 -44.95 -62.21
N VAL A 4 -40.65 -44.71 -60.93
CA VAL A 4 -40.43 -43.41 -60.29
C VAL A 4 -39.53 -43.52 -59.04
N ARG A 5 -38.78 -42.42 -58.86
CA ARG A 5 -37.80 -41.94 -57.87
C ARG A 5 -37.90 -42.36 -56.39
N ARG A 6 -36.71 -42.58 -55.81
CA ARG A 6 -36.35 -42.62 -54.38
C ARG A 6 -36.43 -41.23 -53.72
N ARG A 7 -36.91 -41.17 -52.47
CA ARG A 7 -36.38 -40.26 -51.43
C ARG A 7 -36.34 -40.99 -50.08
N ARG A 8 -35.17 -40.88 -49.43
CA ARG A 8 -34.77 -41.52 -48.17
C ARG A 8 -35.47 -40.83 -46.98
N ALA A 9 -36.00 -41.63 -46.06
CA ALA A 9 -36.43 -41.20 -44.73
C ALA A 9 -35.21 -41.03 -43.82
N TRP A 10 -35.12 -39.88 -43.14
CA TRP A 10 -34.18 -39.62 -42.06
C TRP A 10 -34.82 -40.04 -40.74
N ILE A 11 -34.10 -40.84 -39.96
CA ILE A 11 -34.44 -41.24 -38.60
C ILE A 11 -33.97 -40.12 -37.67
N GLY A 12 -34.89 -39.44 -36.99
CA GLY A 12 -34.59 -38.49 -35.93
C GLY A 12 -34.31 -39.24 -34.62
N GLY A 13 -33.06 -39.24 -34.18
CA GLY A 13 -32.66 -39.67 -32.84
C GLY A 13 -32.96 -38.58 -31.82
N SER A 14 -33.70 -38.93 -30.77
CA SER A 14 -33.99 -38.04 -29.64
C SER A 14 -32.77 -37.96 -28.73
N ALA A 15 -32.19 -36.77 -28.59
CA ALA A 15 -31.15 -36.47 -27.60
C ALA A 15 -31.81 -36.17 -26.25
N VAL A 16 -31.51 -36.98 -25.24
CA VAL A 16 -31.85 -36.71 -23.83
C VAL A 16 -30.88 -35.64 -23.33
N LEU A 17 -31.37 -34.40 -23.16
CA LEU A 17 -30.67 -33.39 -22.38
C LEU A 17 -30.76 -33.76 -20.89
N ALA A 18 -29.64 -34.19 -20.32
CA ALA A 18 -29.47 -34.22 -18.87
C ALA A 18 -29.31 -32.77 -18.37
N ALA A 19 -30.36 -32.23 -17.76
CA ALA A 19 -30.26 -31.00 -16.99
C ALA A 19 -29.39 -31.27 -15.75
N VAL A 20 -28.14 -30.80 -15.78
CA VAL A 20 -27.32 -30.69 -14.58
C VAL A 20 -27.90 -29.54 -13.76
N ALA A 21 -28.74 -29.88 -12.78
CA ALA A 21 -29.08 -28.96 -11.71
C ALA A 21 -27.79 -28.70 -10.91
N GLY A 22 -27.10 -27.60 -11.20
CA GLY A 22 -26.02 -27.08 -10.39
C GLY A 22 -26.59 -26.66 -9.04
N GLY A 23 -26.66 -27.61 -8.10
CA GLY A 23 -26.96 -27.32 -6.71
C GLY A 23 -25.84 -26.46 -6.15
N LEU A 24 -26.20 -25.26 -5.66
CA LEU A 24 -25.36 -24.48 -4.76
C LEU A 24 -25.14 -25.30 -3.49
N MET A 25 -24.09 -26.12 -3.48
CA MET A 25 -23.63 -26.84 -2.30
C MET A 25 -23.04 -25.80 -1.34
N ALA A 26 -23.82 -25.42 -0.34
CA ALA A 26 -23.35 -24.57 0.73
C ALA A 26 -22.34 -25.35 1.58
N SER A 27 -21.09 -24.87 1.63
CA SER A 27 -20.02 -25.53 2.37
C SER A 27 -20.07 -25.09 3.85
N PRO A 28 -19.90 -26.03 4.82
CA PRO A 28 -19.88 -25.72 6.24
C PRO A 28 -18.79 -24.72 6.63
N SER A 29 -18.90 -24.16 7.85
CA SER A 29 -17.79 -23.42 8.46
C SER A 29 -16.61 -24.36 8.69
N HIS A 30 -15.47 -24.08 8.07
CA HIS A 30 -14.24 -24.85 8.27
C HIS A 30 -13.11 -23.94 8.75
N ALA A 31 -12.36 -24.42 9.73
CA ALA A 31 -11.01 -23.89 9.96
C ALA A 31 -10.23 -24.00 8.66
N LEU A 32 -9.46 -22.97 8.31
CA LEU A 32 -8.58 -23.04 7.16
C LEU A 32 -7.41 -23.98 7.48
N GLN A 33 -7.63 -25.29 7.32
CA GLN A 33 -6.60 -26.32 7.15
C GLN A 33 -6.31 -26.47 5.66
N GLY A 34 -6.00 -25.34 5.00
CA GLY A 34 -5.91 -25.23 3.55
C GLY A 34 -4.49 -25.26 3.02
N THR A 35 -4.39 -25.20 1.70
CA THR A 35 -3.12 -25.04 0.98
C THR A 35 -2.51 -23.66 1.24
N ALA A 36 -1.24 -23.44 0.86
CA ALA A 36 -0.62 -22.12 0.94
C ALA A 36 -1.42 -21.03 0.18
N ALA A 37 -2.13 -21.41 -0.89
CA ALA A 37 -2.98 -20.50 -1.66
C ALA A 37 -4.20 -20.03 -0.85
N ASP A 38 -4.82 -20.91 -0.06
CA ASP A 38 -5.95 -20.56 0.81
C ASP A 38 -5.51 -19.62 1.93
N ALA A 39 -4.32 -19.87 2.51
CA ALA A 39 -3.74 -18.98 3.52
C ALA A 39 -3.40 -17.60 2.92
N ALA A 40 -2.86 -17.55 1.71
CA ALA A 40 -2.56 -16.30 1.01
C ALA A 40 -3.83 -15.48 0.71
N ALA A 41 -4.93 -16.13 0.29
CA ALA A 41 -6.19 -15.48 -0.01
C ALA A 41 -6.79 -14.72 1.19
N HIS A 42 -6.54 -15.18 2.42
CA HIS A 42 -7.07 -14.57 3.64
C HIS A 42 -6.01 -13.88 4.49
N SER A 43 -4.80 -13.67 3.95
CA SER A 43 -3.65 -13.12 4.68
C SER A 43 -3.88 -11.68 5.18
N HIS A 44 -4.83 -10.94 4.59
CA HIS A 44 -5.26 -9.63 5.06
C HIS A 44 -6.14 -9.70 6.32
N THR A 45 -6.62 -10.86 6.73
CA THR A 45 -7.45 -10.98 7.94
C THR A 45 -6.59 -10.85 9.20
N ALA A 46 -7.04 -10.03 10.14
CA ALA A 46 -6.34 -9.74 11.37
C ALA A 46 -7.07 -10.32 12.59
N SER A 47 -6.31 -10.87 13.54
CA SER A 47 -6.77 -11.10 14.90
C SER A 47 -6.47 -9.87 15.74
N ILE A 48 -7.46 -9.35 16.47
CA ILE A 48 -7.34 -8.19 17.34
C ILE A 48 -7.63 -8.63 18.78
N VAL A 49 -6.67 -8.41 19.66
CA VAL A 49 -6.78 -8.70 21.09
C VAL A 49 -6.66 -7.40 21.86
N ILE A 50 -7.70 -7.05 22.63
CA ILE A 50 -7.79 -5.82 23.41
C ILE A 50 -7.70 -6.20 24.89
N GLY A 51 -6.71 -5.63 25.57
CA GLY A 51 -6.42 -5.76 27.00
C GLY A 51 -6.22 -7.18 27.46
N ASP A 52 -5.01 -7.75 27.40
CA ASP A 52 -4.68 -9.10 27.92
C ASP A 52 -5.79 -10.17 27.73
N ALA A 53 -6.41 -10.19 26.54
CA ALA A 53 -7.53 -11.05 26.14
C ALA A 53 -8.91 -10.81 26.82
N GLU A 54 -9.15 -9.62 27.38
CA GLU A 54 -10.46 -9.12 27.83
C GLU A 54 -11.48 -9.12 26.69
N ARG A 55 -11.04 -8.78 25.48
CA ARG A 55 -11.87 -8.80 24.27
C ARG A 55 -11.05 -9.24 23.06
N ALA A 56 -11.65 -10.11 22.25
CA ALA A 56 -11.13 -10.50 20.95
C ALA A 56 -12.07 -10.00 19.85
N CYS A 57 -11.48 -9.58 18.75
CA CYS A 57 -12.16 -9.17 17.53
C CYS A 57 -11.35 -9.61 16.31
N THR A 58 -11.94 -9.43 15.14
CA THR A 58 -11.28 -9.63 13.85
C THR A 58 -11.13 -8.27 13.16
N GLY A 59 -10.19 -8.16 12.24
CA GLY A 59 -10.02 -7.01 11.37
C GLY A 59 -9.61 -7.41 9.96
N THR A 60 -9.48 -6.41 9.10
CA THR A 60 -9.00 -6.57 7.72
C THR A 60 -7.93 -5.51 7.41
N LEU A 61 -6.73 -5.92 7.00
CA LEU A 61 -5.69 -5.01 6.50
C LEU A 61 -6.16 -4.37 5.20
N VAL A 62 -6.33 -3.05 5.20
CA VAL A 62 -6.82 -2.25 4.04
C VAL A 62 -5.79 -1.24 3.54
N ALA A 63 -4.72 -1.02 4.30
CA ALA A 63 -3.48 -0.38 3.87
C ALA A 63 -2.31 -0.95 4.70
N PRO A 64 -1.03 -0.74 4.33
CA PRO A 64 0.11 -1.46 4.93
C PRO A 64 0.22 -1.41 6.47
N GLN A 65 -0.34 -0.37 7.08
CA GLN A 65 -0.36 -0.14 8.53
C GLN A 65 -1.77 0.08 9.08
N TRP A 66 -2.80 -0.22 8.30
CA TRP A 66 -4.17 0.10 8.67
C TRP A 66 -5.07 -1.10 8.55
N VAL A 67 -5.66 -1.47 9.68
CA VAL A 67 -6.65 -2.52 9.78
C VAL A 67 -8.02 -1.87 9.96
N LEU A 68 -8.95 -2.18 9.08
CA LEU A 68 -10.37 -1.85 9.23
C LEU A 68 -11.03 -2.91 10.12
N SER A 69 -11.80 -2.47 11.11
CA SER A 69 -12.55 -3.36 12.01
C SER A 69 -13.87 -2.71 12.42
N ALA A 70 -14.68 -3.40 13.22
CA ALA A 70 -15.91 -2.86 13.79
C ALA A 70 -15.56 -1.88 14.91
N ALA A 71 -16.18 -0.69 14.92
CA ALA A 71 -15.95 0.30 15.97
C ALA A 71 -16.38 -0.24 17.35
N SER A 72 -17.47 -1.01 17.39
CA SER A 72 -18.01 -1.66 18.57
C SER A 72 -16.99 -2.55 19.32
N CYS A 73 -15.95 -3.04 18.66
CA CYS A 73 -14.83 -3.73 19.30
C CYS A 73 -14.07 -2.84 20.30
N PHE A 74 -13.96 -1.55 20.01
CA PHE A 74 -13.19 -0.57 20.76
C PHE A 74 -14.07 0.35 21.62
N ALA A 75 -15.38 0.09 21.63
CA ALA A 75 -16.32 0.87 22.40
C ALA A 75 -16.03 0.74 23.91
N ASP A 76 -16.06 1.88 24.59
CA ASP A 76 -16.05 1.91 26.06
C ASP A 76 -17.43 1.57 26.63
N ALA A 77 -17.59 1.66 27.96
CA ALA A 77 -18.84 1.32 28.64
C ALA A 77 -20.04 2.17 28.17
N THR A 78 -19.82 3.29 27.50
CA THR A 78 -20.88 4.15 26.93
C THR A 78 -21.27 3.77 25.49
N GLY A 79 -20.56 2.83 24.87
CA GLY A 79 -20.74 2.46 23.48
C GLY A 79 -19.97 3.34 22.49
N ALA A 80 -19.24 4.37 22.97
CA ALA A 80 -18.48 5.28 22.12
C ALA A 80 -17.04 4.81 21.89
N VAL A 81 -16.51 5.09 20.69
CA VAL A 81 -15.09 4.93 20.37
C VAL A 81 -14.43 6.29 20.31
N GLN A 82 -13.41 6.50 21.12
CA GLN A 82 -12.66 7.76 21.10
C GLN A 82 -11.58 7.70 20.01
N PRO A 83 -11.50 8.70 19.11
CA PRO A 83 -10.38 8.82 18.19
C PRO A 83 -9.08 9.06 18.95
N GLY A 84 -7.96 8.57 18.41
CA GLY A 84 -6.64 8.71 19.03
C GLY A 84 -6.08 7.38 19.56
N LYS A 85 -5.12 7.44 20.47
CA LYS A 85 -4.48 6.23 21.00
C LYS A 85 -5.51 5.32 21.69
N PRO A 86 -5.51 4.01 21.44
CA PRO A 86 -6.35 3.08 22.20
C PRO A 86 -6.16 3.24 23.71
N LYS A 87 -7.25 3.33 24.46
CA LYS A 87 -7.22 3.41 25.94
C LYS A 87 -6.64 2.14 26.55
N THR A 88 -7.02 1.00 26.00
CA THR A 88 -6.57 -0.33 26.40
C THR A 88 -5.50 -0.81 25.42
N ALA A 89 -4.41 -1.39 25.94
CA ALA A 89 -3.38 -2.00 25.12
C ALA A 89 -4.03 -2.98 24.13
N THR A 90 -3.71 -2.84 22.85
CA THR A 90 -4.32 -3.63 21.79
C THR A 90 -3.23 -4.21 20.92
N THR A 91 -3.28 -5.53 20.76
CA THR A 91 -2.38 -6.31 19.92
C THR A 91 -3.13 -6.76 18.68
N VAL A 92 -2.50 -6.61 17.52
CA VAL A 92 -3.08 -6.99 16.22
C VAL A 92 -2.12 -7.96 15.53
N THR A 93 -2.59 -9.14 15.17
CA THR A 93 -1.81 -10.13 14.40
C THR A 93 -2.40 -10.24 13.00
N VAL A 94 -1.58 -9.98 11.98
CA VAL A 94 -1.99 -9.95 10.56
C VAL A 94 -1.08 -10.89 9.76
N GLY A 95 -1.58 -11.49 8.67
CA GLY A 95 -0.80 -12.39 7.80
C GLY A 95 -0.73 -13.84 8.25
N ARG A 96 -1.39 -14.18 9.37
CA ARG A 96 -1.37 -15.54 9.92
C ARG A 96 -2.79 -16.08 10.01
N THR A 97 -3.10 -17.11 9.23
CA THR A 97 -4.34 -17.89 9.40
C THR A 97 -4.25 -18.92 10.53
N ASP A 98 -3.06 -19.07 11.10
CA ASP A 98 -2.72 -19.90 12.25
C ASP A 98 -1.92 -19.06 13.24
N LEU A 99 -2.55 -18.66 14.33
CA LEU A 99 -1.94 -17.80 15.35
C LEU A 99 -0.84 -18.51 16.14
N THR A 100 -0.71 -19.84 16.02
CA THR A 100 0.42 -20.60 16.60
C THR A 100 1.70 -20.47 15.77
N GLN A 101 1.61 -19.98 14.53
CA GLN A 101 2.77 -19.73 13.67
C GLN A 101 3.49 -18.44 14.05
N THR A 102 4.80 -18.45 13.85
CA THR A 102 5.67 -17.28 14.07
C THR A 102 6.17 -16.65 12.76
N THR A 103 5.86 -17.25 11.61
CA THR A 103 6.28 -16.81 10.27
C THR A 103 5.06 -16.41 9.41
N GLY A 104 5.29 -15.75 8.27
CA GLY A 104 4.24 -15.42 7.29
C GLY A 104 3.37 -14.19 7.58
N GLY A 105 3.57 -13.56 8.73
CA GLY A 105 2.85 -12.35 9.15
C GLY A 105 3.46 -11.76 10.41
N ALA A 106 2.81 -10.78 11.01
CA ALA A 106 3.37 -10.08 12.15
C ALA A 106 2.34 -9.68 13.20
N THR A 107 2.81 -9.59 14.43
CA THR A 107 2.08 -9.05 15.58
C THR A 107 2.53 -7.61 15.80
N ARG A 108 1.57 -6.71 15.98
CA ARG A 108 1.72 -5.26 16.03
C ARG A 108 0.94 -4.66 17.17
N THR A 109 1.35 -3.47 17.59
CA THR A 109 0.60 -2.69 18.58
C THR A 109 -0.32 -1.72 17.84
N ALA A 110 -1.58 -1.62 18.25
CA ALA A 110 -2.43 -0.54 17.76
C ALA A 110 -2.06 0.77 18.45
N ILE A 111 -1.74 1.80 17.67
CA ILE A 111 -1.28 3.11 18.18
C ILE A 111 -2.29 4.23 17.97
N ARG A 112 -3.27 4.04 17.07
CA ARG A 112 -4.31 5.03 16.81
C ARG A 112 -5.59 4.38 16.30
N LEU A 113 -6.73 4.88 16.77
CA LEU A 113 -8.06 4.59 16.29
C LEU A 113 -8.61 5.82 15.56
N VAL A 114 -9.20 5.60 14.39
CA VAL A 114 -9.95 6.59 13.63
C VAL A 114 -11.34 5.98 13.37
N PRO A 115 -12.33 6.22 14.25
CA PRO A 115 -13.69 5.74 14.04
C PRO A 115 -14.35 6.51 12.89
N HIS A 116 -15.13 5.81 12.08
CA HIS A 116 -15.96 6.42 11.05
C HIS A 116 -17.13 7.17 11.72
N PRO A 117 -17.50 8.39 11.29
CA PRO A 117 -18.48 9.22 12.00
C PRO A 117 -19.92 8.69 11.96
N GLY A 118 -20.27 7.83 11.00
CA GLY A 118 -21.65 7.40 10.77
C GLY A 118 -21.86 5.89 10.63
N ARG A 119 -20.86 5.05 10.97
CA ARG A 119 -20.91 3.60 10.75
C ARG A 119 -20.16 2.86 11.84
N ASP A 120 -20.47 1.58 12.04
CA ASP A 120 -19.70 0.69 12.92
C ASP A 120 -18.37 0.28 12.27
N LEU A 121 -17.52 1.27 11.96
CA LEU A 121 -16.22 1.09 11.33
C LEU A 121 -15.16 1.88 12.10
N VAL A 122 -13.97 1.29 12.25
CA VAL A 122 -12.79 1.97 12.78
C VAL A 122 -11.55 1.55 12.00
N MET A 123 -10.76 2.54 11.63
CA MET A 123 -9.40 2.35 11.11
C MET A 123 -8.43 2.29 12.28
N VAL A 124 -7.70 1.19 12.39
CA VAL A 124 -6.73 0.88 13.44
C VAL A 124 -5.33 1.01 12.87
N LYS A 125 -4.59 2.05 13.27
CA LYS A 125 -3.18 2.23 12.88
C LYS A 125 -2.28 1.32 13.70
N LEU A 126 -1.42 0.58 13.00
CA LEU A 126 -0.37 -0.25 13.57
C LEU A 126 0.89 0.57 13.85
N ASP A 127 1.69 0.16 14.82
CA ASP A 127 2.99 0.77 15.15
C ASP A 127 4.00 0.69 14.01
N THR A 128 3.93 -0.35 13.19
CA THR A 128 4.70 -0.47 11.95
C THR A 128 4.00 -1.38 10.93
N GLY A 129 4.47 -1.37 9.69
CA GLY A 129 3.91 -2.16 8.60
C GLY A 129 4.06 -3.67 8.80
N VAL A 130 3.31 -4.44 8.01
CA VAL A 130 3.45 -5.89 7.95
C VAL A 130 4.00 -6.30 6.59
N ALA A 131 5.21 -6.87 6.61
CA ALA A 131 5.97 -7.23 5.43
C ALA A 131 5.24 -8.20 4.49
N ASN A 132 5.38 -7.97 3.18
CA ASN A 132 4.92 -8.89 2.12
C ASN A 132 3.41 -9.20 2.16
N LEU A 133 2.59 -8.35 2.77
CA LEU A 133 1.15 -8.52 2.79
C LEU A 133 0.47 -7.50 1.89
N LYS A 134 -0.31 -7.99 0.94
CA LYS A 134 -1.15 -7.14 0.11
C LYS A 134 -2.44 -6.78 0.87
N PRO A 135 -2.78 -5.49 1.04
CA PRO A 135 -4.05 -5.10 1.62
C PRO A 135 -5.25 -5.57 0.80
N ALA A 136 -6.40 -5.74 1.47
CA ALA A 136 -7.65 -6.09 0.82
C ALA A 136 -8.14 -4.93 -0.07
N VAL A 137 -8.60 -5.26 -1.28
CA VAL A 137 -9.21 -4.29 -2.20
C VAL A 137 -10.62 -4.01 -1.72
N LEU A 138 -10.96 -2.74 -1.45
CA LEU A 138 -12.33 -2.36 -1.11
C LEU A 138 -13.23 -2.51 -2.33
N ALA A 139 -14.43 -3.06 -2.13
CA ALA A 139 -15.50 -2.92 -3.09
C ALA A 139 -15.74 -1.43 -3.39
N SER A 140 -16.11 -1.11 -4.63
CA SER A 140 -16.48 0.25 -5.06
C SER A 140 -17.93 0.35 -5.53
N THR A 141 -18.67 -0.75 -5.39
CA THR A 141 -20.07 -0.86 -5.79
C THR A 141 -20.84 -1.65 -4.74
N PRO A 142 -22.13 -1.30 -4.50
CA PRO A 142 -22.96 -1.99 -3.52
C PRO A 142 -23.04 -3.50 -3.76
N ALA A 143 -23.50 -4.22 -2.74
CA ALA A 143 -23.87 -5.62 -2.88
C ALA A 143 -24.99 -5.78 -3.92
N GLY A 144 -24.92 -6.84 -4.72
CA GLY A 144 -26.04 -7.29 -5.54
C GLY A 144 -27.22 -7.75 -4.69
N ALA A 145 -28.37 -7.97 -5.33
CA ALA A 145 -29.50 -8.60 -4.66
C ALA A 145 -29.13 -10.06 -4.31
N ASP A 146 -29.19 -10.41 -3.03
CA ASP A 146 -28.91 -11.75 -2.51
C ASP A 146 -27.57 -12.32 -3.00
N GLU A 147 -26.52 -11.50 -2.90
CA GLU A 147 -25.18 -11.83 -3.39
C GLU A 147 -24.52 -12.90 -2.50
N ALA A 148 -23.92 -13.92 -3.13
CA ALA A 148 -23.13 -14.91 -2.41
C ALA A 148 -21.80 -14.30 -1.97
N VAL A 149 -21.51 -14.40 -0.67
CA VAL A 149 -20.31 -13.84 -0.05
C VAL A 149 -19.67 -14.85 0.91
N ARG A 150 -18.41 -14.61 1.25
CA ARG A 150 -17.68 -15.41 2.25
C ARG A 150 -17.20 -14.52 3.37
N ALA A 151 -17.51 -14.87 4.60
CA ALA A 151 -16.98 -14.20 5.78
C ALA A 151 -15.81 -14.99 6.37
N ALA A 152 -14.86 -14.28 6.97
CA ALA A 152 -13.74 -14.88 7.70
C ALA A 152 -13.57 -14.23 9.09
N GLY A 153 -13.11 -15.01 10.07
CA GLY A 153 -12.79 -14.47 11.39
C GLY A 153 -12.12 -15.45 12.36
N PHE A 154 -11.59 -14.86 13.44
CA PHE A 154 -10.97 -15.56 14.58
C PHE A 154 -11.91 -15.61 15.79
N GLY A 155 -13.19 -15.29 15.60
CA GLY A 155 -14.20 -15.45 16.63
C GLY A 155 -14.47 -16.90 16.95
N ARG A 156 -15.28 -17.10 17.99
CA ARG A 156 -15.66 -18.44 18.47
C ARG A 156 -16.19 -19.30 17.34
N THR A 157 -15.94 -20.59 17.45
CA THR A 157 -16.60 -21.57 16.58
C THR A 157 -17.79 -22.17 17.30
N ARG A 158 -18.41 -23.19 16.70
CA ARG A 158 -19.42 -24.02 17.36
C ARG A 158 -18.84 -24.85 18.51
N THR A 159 -17.54 -25.12 18.49
CA THR A 159 -16.85 -26.03 19.42
C THR A 159 -15.79 -25.36 20.28
N ASP A 160 -15.29 -24.18 19.88
CA ASP A 160 -14.10 -23.56 20.46
C ASP A 160 -14.36 -22.11 20.90
N TRP A 161 -13.91 -21.77 22.11
CA TRP A 161 -14.07 -20.44 22.68
C TRP A 161 -13.00 -19.43 22.23
N VAL A 162 -11.77 -19.88 21.98
CA VAL A 162 -10.69 -19.04 21.44
C VAL A 162 -9.97 -19.87 20.39
N PRO A 163 -10.39 -19.84 19.13
CA PRO A 163 -9.68 -20.56 18.10
C PRO A 163 -8.37 -19.84 17.74
N ASP A 164 -7.28 -20.61 17.64
CA ASP A 164 -6.01 -20.13 17.09
C ASP A 164 -5.98 -20.12 15.56
N ARG A 165 -7.09 -20.52 14.92
CA ARG A 165 -7.18 -20.68 13.46
C ARG A 165 -8.20 -19.70 12.90
N LEU A 166 -7.93 -19.23 11.70
CA LEU A 166 -8.92 -18.48 10.93
C LEU A 166 -9.97 -19.45 10.41
N HIS A 167 -11.24 -19.07 10.54
CA HIS A 167 -12.37 -19.83 10.02
C HIS A 167 -13.11 -19.02 8.98
N THR A 168 -13.78 -19.72 8.06
CA THR A 168 -14.62 -19.06 7.05
C THR A 168 -15.95 -19.76 6.88
N ALA A 169 -16.99 -19.02 6.51
CA ALA A 169 -18.30 -19.55 6.17
C ALA A 169 -18.95 -18.75 5.03
N SER A 170 -19.86 -19.40 4.31
CA SER A 170 -20.59 -18.81 3.17
C SER A 170 -21.93 -18.23 3.62
N PHE A 171 -22.27 -17.06 3.06
CA PHE A 171 -23.50 -16.35 3.35
C PHE A 171 -24.12 -15.78 2.08
N THR A 172 -25.41 -15.51 2.16
CA THR A 172 -26.11 -14.61 1.24
C THR A 172 -26.19 -13.23 1.89
N ALA A 173 -25.68 -12.21 1.19
CA ALA A 173 -25.73 -10.82 1.60
C ALA A 173 -26.90 -10.10 0.95
N THR A 174 -27.74 -9.47 1.77
CA THR A 174 -28.88 -8.69 1.32
C THR A 174 -28.79 -7.31 1.96
N ALA A 175 -28.91 -6.25 1.17
CA ALA A 175 -28.94 -4.88 1.71
C ALA A 175 -30.11 -4.74 2.72
N ASN A 176 -29.82 -4.28 3.93
CA ASN A 176 -30.81 -4.17 5.02
C ASN A 176 -30.79 -2.78 5.69
N GLY A 177 -30.46 -1.76 4.90
CA GLY A 177 -30.26 -0.39 5.34
C GLY A 177 -29.31 0.34 4.38
N SER A 178 -29.11 1.65 4.56
CA SER A 178 -28.20 2.40 3.70
C SER A 178 -26.72 1.99 3.87
N VAL A 179 -26.33 1.56 5.08
CA VAL A 179 -24.92 1.27 5.43
C VAL A 179 -24.66 -0.18 5.87
N ASP A 180 -25.71 -1.00 5.97
CA ASP A 180 -25.63 -2.36 6.52
C ASP A 180 -26.10 -3.43 5.51
N LEU A 181 -25.52 -4.63 5.63
CA LEU A 181 -25.92 -5.87 4.98
C LEU A 181 -26.45 -6.85 6.02
N ALA A 182 -27.60 -7.44 5.76
CA ALA A 182 -28.00 -8.68 6.41
C ALA A 182 -27.24 -9.84 5.79
N LEU A 183 -26.71 -10.72 6.63
CA LEU A 183 -26.07 -11.97 6.24
C LEU A 183 -26.93 -13.14 6.68
N THR A 184 -27.32 -13.97 5.72
CA THR A 184 -28.03 -15.22 5.95
C THR A 184 -27.09 -16.38 5.66
N ALA A 185 -26.87 -17.26 6.63
CA ALA A 185 -25.95 -18.38 6.47
C ALA A 185 -26.41 -19.32 5.35
N SER A 186 -25.50 -19.66 4.44
CA SER A 186 -25.68 -20.76 3.51
C SER A 186 -25.23 -22.03 4.25
N GLY A 187 -26.15 -22.73 4.93
CA GLY A 187 -25.84 -23.95 5.70
C GLY A 187 -25.70 -23.71 7.21
N ASP A 188 -24.73 -24.39 7.83
CA ASP A 188 -24.50 -24.35 9.29
C ASP A 188 -23.46 -23.31 9.73
N GLY A 189 -23.05 -22.43 8.80
CA GLY A 189 -22.17 -21.30 9.10
C GLY A 189 -22.77 -20.33 10.11
N ALA A 190 -21.92 -19.74 10.95
CA ALA A 190 -22.30 -18.73 11.92
C ALA A 190 -21.24 -17.63 12.00
N ILE A 191 -21.67 -16.42 12.33
CA ILE A 191 -20.80 -15.34 12.80
C ILE A 191 -20.96 -15.28 14.31
N CYS A 192 -19.85 -15.35 15.04
CA CYS A 192 -19.81 -15.50 16.48
C CYS A 192 -19.10 -14.34 17.17
N GLN A 193 -19.17 -14.30 18.50
CA GLN A 193 -18.39 -13.35 19.30
C GLN A 193 -16.90 -13.49 18.95
N GLY A 194 -16.26 -12.35 18.67
CA GLY A 194 -14.87 -12.27 18.20
C GLY A 194 -14.72 -12.17 16.68
N ASP A 195 -15.77 -12.46 15.90
CA ASP A 195 -15.72 -12.28 14.45
C ASP A 195 -15.93 -10.83 14.03
N ALA A 196 -16.46 -9.98 14.91
CA ALA A 196 -16.72 -8.57 14.61
C ALA A 196 -15.47 -7.87 14.07
N GLY A 197 -15.65 -7.15 12.96
CA GLY A 197 -14.61 -6.50 12.15
C GLY A 197 -13.95 -7.40 11.10
N GLY A 198 -14.30 -8.69 11.07
CA GLY A 198 -13.82 -9.64 10.07
C GLY A 198 -14.34 -9.37 8.67
N PRO A 199 -13.58 -9.73 7.63
CA PRO A 199 -13.94 -9.42 6.25
C PRO A 199 -15.15 -10.22 5.79
N VAL A 200 -16.03 -9.54 5.04
CA VAL A 200 -17.04 -10.15 4.17
C VAL A 200 -16.61 -9.90 2.74
N LEU A 201 -16.23 -10.97 2.05
CA LEU A 201 -15.54 -10.96 0.77
C LEU A 201 -16.48 -11.40 -0.36
N ARG A 202 -16.35 -10.74 -1.50
CA ARG A 202 -16.97 -11.16 -2.77
C ARG A 202 -15.91 -11.41 -3.83
N GLU A 203 -16.22 -12.26 -4.80
CA GLU A 203 -15.38 -12.48 -5.98
C GLU A 203 -15.98 -11.76 -7.18
N ARG A 204 -15.20 -10.92 -7.85
CA ARG A 204 -15.64 -10.19 -9.05
C ARG A 204 -14.51 -10.11 -10.07
N ASN A 205 -14.76 -10.59 -11.29
CA ASN A 205 -13.75 -10.59 -12.37
C ASN A 205 -12.41 -11.25 -11.97
N GLY A 206 -12.45 -12.28 -11.12
CA GLY A 206 -11.25 -12.96 -10.60
C GLY A 206 -10.48 -12.17 -9.54
N THR A 207 -11.06 -11.08 -9.03
CA THR A 207 -10.51 -10.30 -7.91
C THR A 207 -11.42 -10.44 -6.70
N GLN A 208 -10.83 -10.71 -5.55
CA GLN A 208 -11.52 -10.70 -4.28
C GLN A 208 -11.60 -9.26 -3.75
N GLU A 209 -12.80 -8.83 -3.39
CA GLU A 209 -13.07 -7.50 -2.85
C GLU A 209 -13.68 -7.60 -1.44
N LEU A 210 -13.26 -6.72 -0.54
CA LEU A 210 -13.89 -6.48 0.75
C LEU A 210 -15.22 -5.73 0.52
N LEU A 211 -16.34 -6.41 0.73
CA LEU A 211 -17.68 -5.84 0.55
C LEU A 211 -18.21 -5.19 1.83
N ALA A 212 -17.90 -5.77 2.98
CA ALA A 212 -18.30 -5.31 4.30
C ALA A 212 -17.38 -5.86 5.38
N VAL A 213 -17.48 -5.33 6.60
CA VAL A 213 -16.93 -5.98 7.81
C VAL A 213 -18.08 -6.43 8.70
N THR A 214 -17.96 -7.60 9.31
CA THR A 214 -18.97 -8.12 10.26
C THR A 214 -19.11 -7.15 11.45
N SER A 215 -20.34 -6.97 11.95
CA SER A 215 -20.61 -6.08 13.10
C SER A 215 -21.24 -6.85 14.26
N ARG A 216 -22.43 -7.40 14.06
CA ARG A 216 -23.21 -8.08 15.11
C ARG A 216 -23.93 -9.31 14.59
N SER A 217 -24.26 -10.24 15.47
CA SER A 217 -25.01 -11.45 15.10
C SER A 217 -25.84 -12.00 16.25
N TRP A 218 -26.75 -12.91 15.90
CA TRP A 218 -27.64 -13.58 16.87
C TRP A 218 -26.99 -14.72 17.64
N GLN A 219 -25.77 -15.13 17.29
CA GLN A 219 -24.97 -16.16 17.98
C GLN A 219 -25.53 -17.60 17.96
N GLY A 220 -26.64 -17.87 17.26
CA GLY A 220 -27.14 -19.23 17.08
C GLY A 220 -26.09 -20.11 16.41
N GLY A 221 -25.81 -21.28 17.00
CA GLY A 221 -24.76 -22.20 16.54
C GLY A 221 -23.35 -21.91 17.06
N CYS A 222 -23.13 -20.84 17.82
CA CYS A 222 -21.84 -20.53 18.44
C CYS A 222 -21.66 -21.25 19.78
N PHE A 223 -20.41 -21.55 20.14
CA PHE A 223 -20.08 -22.20 21.40
C PHE A 223 -20.53 -21.34 22.61
N GLY A 224 -21.15 -22.00 23.59
CA GLY A 224 -21.64 -21.36 24.81
C GLY A 224 -22.97 -20.63 24.65
N THR A 225 -23.52 -20.54 23.43
CA THR A 225 -24.87 -20.03 23.21
C THR A 225 -25.91 -21.09 23.60
N PRO A 226 -26.99 -20.73 24.33
CA PRO A 226 -28.08 -21.66 24.62
C PRO A 226 -28.68 -22.25 23.35
N SER A 227 -28.99 -23.55 23.35
CA SER A 227 -29.58 -24.25 22.19
C SER A 227 -30.95 -23.72 21.76
N THR A 228 -31.60 -22.91 22.60
CA THR A 228 -32.85 -22.21 22.29
C THR A 228 -32.67 -21.00 21.36
N GLU A 229 -31.46 -20.45 21.27
CA GLU A 229 -31.14 -19.42 20.29
C GLU A 229 -30.73 -20.10 18.98
N THR A 230 -31.67 -20.14 18.04
CA THR A 230 -31.50 -20.82 16.75
C THR A 230 -31.24 -19.85 15.60
N ARG A 231 -31.28 -18.53 15.83
CA ARG A 231 -31.08 -17.55 14.77
C ARG A 231 -29.59 -17.44 14.47
N THR A 232 -29.21 -17.69 13.23
CA THR A 232 -27.82 -17.63 12.73
C THR A 232 -27.52 -16.34 11.96
N GLY A 233 -28.51 -15.46 11.79
CA GLY A 233 -28.35 -14.23 11.02
C GLY A 233 -27.33 -13.28 11.64
N ALA A 234 -26.66 -12.52 10.77
CA ALA A 234 -25.70 -11.49 11.15
C ALA A 234 -25.91 -10.19 10.37
N VAL A 235 -25.29 -9.12 10.84
CA VAL A 235 -25.23 -7.82 10.20
C VAL A 235 -23.76 -7.47 9.97
N ALA A 236 -23.46 -7.00 8.77
CA ALA A 236 -22.15 -6.48 8.39
C ALA A 236 -22.29 -5.04 7.88
N THR A 237 -21.29 -4.21 8.13
CA THR A 237 -21.27 -2.80 7.73
C THR A 237 -20.50 -2.65 6.41
N ARG A 238 -21.16 -2.04 5.43
CA ARG A 238 -20.68 -1.88 4.05
C ARG A 238 -19.47 -0.96 3.94
N VAL A 239 -18.58 -1.28 3.00
CA VAL A 239 -17.39 -0.47 2.70
C VAL A 239 -17.38 0.12 1.29
N ASP A 240 -18.41 -0.11 0.48
CA ASP A 240 -18.38 0.22 -0.96
C ASP A 240 -18.31 1.71 -1.31
N ASP A 241 -18.62 2.57 -0.34
CA ASP A 241 -18.62 4.03 -0.45
C ASP A 241 -17.77 4.72 0.63
N VAL A 242 -16.92 3.97 1.35
CA VAL A 242 -15.99 4.53 2.35
C VAL A 242 -14.55 4.65 1.84
N GLY A 243 -14.29 4.33 0.56
CA GLY A 243 -12.96 4.37 -0.04
C GLY A 243 -12.25 5.72 0.11
N ALA A 244 -12.97 6.83 -0.04
CA ALA A 244 -12.41 8.18 0.16
C ALA A 244 -11.99 8.42 1.62
N TRP A 245 -12.78 7.95 2.58
CA TRP A 245 -12.44 8.06 4.00
C TRP A 245 -11.22 7.20 4.35
N VAL A 246 -11.17 5.94 3.87
CA VAL A 246 -10.02 5.06 4.05
C VAL A 246 -8.77 5.70 3.45
N ALA A 247 -8.82 6.14 2.18
CA ALA A 247 -7.70 6.78 1.50
C ALA A 247 -7.21 8.05 2.22
N SER A 248 -8.14 8.91 2.71
CA SER A 248 -7.76 10.09 3.48
C SER A 248 -7.15 9.77 4.84
N THR A 249 -7.50 8.62 5.42
CA THR A 249 -7.00 8.16 6.72
C THR A 249 -5.65 7.46 6.60
N SER A 250 -5.47 6.66 5.55
CA SER A 250 -4.29 5.85 5.29
C SER A 250 -3.34 6.45 4.25
N TYR A 251 -3.47 7.75 3.98
CA TYR A 251 -2.67 8.45 2.97
C TYR A 251 -1.18 8.15 3.15
N ALA A 252 -0.56 7.56 2.12
CA ALA A 252 0.87 7.29 2.10
C ALA A 252 1.60 8.64 2.01
N VAL A 253 2.46 8.91 2.99
CA VAL A 253 3.28 10.12 2.98
C VAL A 253 4.36 9.91 1.92
N PRO A 254 4.48 10.80 0.91
CA PRO A 254 5.54 10.67 -0.09
C PRO A 254 6.90 10.63 0.59
N GLY A 255 7.73 9.67 0.20
CA GLY A 255 9.05 9.46 0.78
C GLY A 255 9.09 8.63 2.07
N ASP A 256 7.97 8.15 2.59
CA ASP A 256 7.93 7.36 3.83
C ASP A 256 8.17 5.86 3.56
N LEU A 257 9.38 5.39 3.83
CA LEU A 257 9.80 3.99 3.71
C LEU A 257 9.62 3.21 5.02
N THR A 258 9.57 3.88 6.16
CA THR A 258 9.37 3.24 7.46
C THR A 258 7.90 3.08 7.83
N GLY A 259 7.02 3.78 7.14
CA GLY A 259 5.59 3.89 7.37
C GLY A 259 5.24 4.75 8.59
N ASP A 260 6.17 5.52 9.16
CA ASP A 260 5.88 6.30 10.37
C ASP A 260 5.23 7.67 10.08
N ASN A 261 4.82 7.88 8.83
CA ASN A 261 4.30 9.10 8.23
C ASN A 261 5.33 10.24 8.17
N LYS A 262 6.61 9.92 8.02
CA LYS A 262 7.69 10.90 7.87
C LYS A 262 8.53 10.55 6.65
N PRO A 263 8.83 11.52 5.78
CA PRO A 263 9.74 11.27 4.67
C PRO A 263 11.13 10.82 5.14
N ASP A 264 11.63 9.76 4.55
CA ASP A 264 12.92 9.14 4.81
C ASP A 264 13.92 9.50 3.70
N LEU A 265 15.19 9.15 3.93
CA LEU A 265 16.26 9.27 2.93
C LEU A 265 16.98 7.93 2.75
N VAL A 266 17.26 7.56 1.49
CA VAL A 266 18.15 6.44 1.16
C VAL A 266 19.45 6.97 0.60
N ALA A 267 20.57 6.39 1.01
CA ALA A 267 21.89 6.82 0.57
C ALA A 267 22.84 5.64 0.31
N VAL A 268 23.76 5.82 -0.62
CA VAL A 268 24.85 4.88 -0.91
C VAL A 268 26.16 5.47 -0.39
N ASP A 269 26.88 4.71 0.44
CA ASP A 269 28.20 5.11 0.91
C ASP A 269 29.35 4.69 -0.04
N ASP A 270 30.55 5.21 0.22
CA ASP A 270 31.77 4.92 -0.53
C ASP A 270 32.25 3.46 -0.42
N THR A 271 31.72 2.70 0.54
CA THR A 271 31.95 1.26 0.66
C THR A 271 30.95 0.43 -0.16
N GLY A 272 30.00 1.08 -0.84
CA GLY A 272 29.00 0.42 -1.67
C GLY A 272 27.86 -0.22 -0.88
N LYS A 273 27.56 0.29 0.32
CA LYS A 273 26.39 -0.11 1.11
C LYS A 273 25.24 0.87 0.91
N LEU A 274 24.01 0.33 0.96
CA LEU A 274 22.77 1.10 0.95
C LEU A 274 22.30 1.31 2.39
N ARG A 275 21.98 2.55 2.74
CA ARG A 275 21.57 2.98 4.07
C ARG A 275 20.21 3.67 4.00
N LEU A 276 19.32 3.34 4.93
CA LEU A 276 18.05 4.03 5.15
C LEU A 276 18.18 4.93 6.38
N TYR A 277 17.89 6.21 6.23
CA TYR A 277 17.85 7.20 7.30
C TYR A 277 16.38 7.56 7.58
N PRO A 278 15.82 7.16 8.73
CA PRO A 278 14.46 7.50 9.09
C PRO A 278 14.27 9.02 9.25
N GLY A 279 13.18 9.57 8.74
CA GLY A 279 12.77 10.94 8.95
C GLY A 279 12.41 11.24 10.39
N THR A 280 12.69 12.45 10.86
CA THR A 280 12.20 12.89 12.19
C THR A 280 10.84 13.60 12.11
N GLY A 281 10.43 14.02 10.91
CA GLY A 281 9.27 14.89 10.71
C GLY A 281 9.51 16.34 11.17
N THR A 282 10.77 16.72 11.36
CA THR A 282 11.19 18.10 11.70
C THR A 282 12.23 18.63 10.70
N GLY A 283 12.39 17.95 9.56
CA GLY A 283 13.45 18.17 8.58
C GLY A 283 14.76 17.43 8.87
N GLY A 284 14.96 16.92 10.10
CA GLY A 284 16.13 16.12 10.46
C GLY A 284 15.98 14.62 10.11
N LEU A 285 17.10 13.90 10.14
CA LEU A 285 17.18 12.45 9.95
C LEU A 285 17.69 11.75 11.21
N GLY A 286 17.15 10.57 11.48
CA GLY A 286 17.58 9.66 12.53
C GLY A 286 18.81 8.83 12.16
N PRO A 287 19.29 7.97 13.09
CA PRO A 287 20.38 7.05 12.81
C PRO A 287 19.99 6.05 11.71
N HIS A 288 20.92 5.80 10.79
CA HIS A 288 20.63 4.91 9.67
C HIS A 288 20.65 3.44 10.05
N THR A 289 19.95 2.64 9.25
CA THR A 289 20.11 1.19 9.16
C THR A 289 20.77 0.82 7.82
N ILE A 290 21.48 -0.30 7.77
CA ILE A 290 22.03 -0.83 6.51
C ILE A 290 20.98 -1.75 5.90
N ILE A 291 20.42 -1.35 4.76
CA ILE A 291 19.39 -2.09 4.02
C ILE A 291 19.96 -2.80 2.78
N GLY A 292 21.22 -2.53 2.43
CA GLY A 292 21.98 -3.25 1.41
C GLY A 292 23.43 -3.39 1.82
N THR A 293 23.92 -4.62 1.98
CA THR A 293 25.23 -4.91 2.57
C THR A 293 26.41 -4.79 1.60
N GLY A 294 26.16 -4.69 0.30
CA GLY A 294 27.17 -4.50 -0.74
C GLY A 294 26.57 -4.50 -2.16
N GLY A 295 27.39 -4.16 -3.16
CA GLY A 295 26.98 -4.16 -4.57
C GLY A 295 26.34 -2.86 -5.08
N TRP A 296 26.32 -1.81 -4.26
CA TRP A 296 25.69 -0.53 -4.60
C TRP A 296 26.66 0.53 -5.13
N SER A 297 27.96 0.21 -5.25
CA SER A 297 28.96 1.17 -5.74
C SER A 297 28.58 1.74 -7.10
N GLY A 298 28.50 3.08 -7.19
CA GLY A 298 28.10 3.79 -8.41
C GLY A 298 26.61 3.71 -8.75
N ALA A 299 25.76 3.26 -7.81
CA ALA A 299 24.33 3.23 -8.00
C ALA A 299 23.70 4.64 -7.97
N SER A 300 22.74 4.87 -8.85
CA SER A 300 21.78 5.97 -8.73
C SER A 300 20.56 5.40 -8.01
N VAL A 301 20.21 5.97 -6.86
CA VAL A 301 19.12 5.51 -6.00
C VAL A 301 18.03 6.57 -5.93
N THR A 302 16.79 6.15 -5.74
CA THR A 302 15.61 7.00 -5.60
C THR A 302 14.52 6.20 -4.92
N HIS A 303 13.53 6.85 -4.33
CA HIS A 303 12.31 6.19 -3.84
C HIS A 303 11.14 7.15 -4.01
N ARG A 304 10.09 6.69 -4.69
CA ARG A 304 8.75 7.27 -4.67
C ARG A 304 7.77 6.21 -5.18
N GLY A 305 6.64 6.14 -4.51
CA GLY A 305 5.52 5.29 -4.91
C GLY A 305 5.73 3.78 -4.73
N ASP A 306 4.60 3.09 -4.81
CA ASP A 306 4.45 1.65 -4.63
C ASP A 306 4.51 0.96 -6.00
N TRP A 307 5.62 0.26 -6.27
CA TRP A 307 5.86 -0.38 -7.55
C TRP A 307 5.36 -1.83 -7.58
N ASN A 308 5.30 -2.50 -6.44
CA ASN A 308 4.89 -3.89 -6.35
C ASN A 308 3.37 -4.07 -6.03
N GLY A 309 2.69 -3.00 -5.63
CA GLY A 309 1.26 -2.95 -5.30
C GLY A 309 0.91 -3.43 -3.89
N ASP A 310 1.85 -3.39 -2.94
CA ASP A 310 1.65 -3.78 -1.54
C ASP A 310 1.28 -2.61 -0.61
N GLY A 311 1.26 -1.39 -1.15
CA GLY A 311 0.91 -0.14 -0.50
C GLY A 311 2.08 0.59 0.15
N MET A 312 3.30 0.04 0.15
CA MET A 312 4.51 0.71 0.66
C MET A 312 5.30 1.34 -0.48
N GLU A 313 6.03 2.43 -0.20
CA GLU A 313 7.00 2.93 -1.18
C GLU A 313 8.16 1.95 -1.34
N ASP A 314 8.60 1.77 -2.58
CA ASP A 314 9.74 0.90 -2.92
C ASP A 314 11.01 1.71 -3.24
N VAL A 315 12.16 1.08 -3.04
CA VAL A 315 13.44 1.64 -3.49
C VAL A 315 13.63 1.29 -4.96
N VAL A 316 13.90 2.29 -5.81
CA VAL A 316 14.31 2.07 -7.19
C VAL A 316 15.77 2.45 -7.34
N ALA A 317 16.54 1.62 -8.04
CA ALA A 317 17.92 1.96 -8.30
C ALA A 317 18.44 1.44 -9.63
N ARG A 318 19.34 2.22 -10.21
CA ARG A 318 20.20 1.80 -11.30
C ARG A 318 21.52 1.31 -10.73
N VAL A 319 21.77 0.01 -10.86
CA VAL A 319 23.01 -0.66 -10.43
C VAL A 319 23.64 -1.33 -11.64
N GLY A 320 24.81 -0.85 -12.06
CA GLY A 320 25.35 -1.23 -13.37
C GLY A 320 24.39 -0.81 -14.50
N GLY A 321 24.29 -1.53 -15.61
CA GLY A 321 23.40 -1.11 -16.71
C GLY A 321 21.90 -1.27 -16.45
N ASP A 322 21.50 -1.75 -15.27
CA ASP A 322 20.17 -2.26 -15.00
C ASP A 322 19.44 -1.44 -13.94
N VAL A 323 18.15 -1.19 -14.19
CA VAL A 323 17.24 -0.54 -13.24
C VAL A 323 16.38 -1.61 -12.57
N ARG A 324 16.31 -1.57 -11.25
CA ARG A 324 15.58 -2.53 -10.43
C ARG A 324 14.70 -1.81 -9.42
N VAL A 325 13.52 -2.35 -9.19
CA VAL A 325 12.69 -2.12 -8.02
C VAL A 325 13.16 -3.07 -6.93
N TYR A 326 13.33 -2.57 -5.72
CA TYR A 326 13.65 -3.31 -4.52
C TYR A 326 12.47 -3.18 -3.56
N PRO A 327 11.60 -4.20 -3.49
CA PRO A 327 10.41 -4.17 -2.65
C PRO A 327 10.73 -3.78 -1.21
N ASN A 328 10.06 -2.78 -0.67
CA ASN A 328 10.20 -2.42 0.73
C ASN A 328 9.33 -3.33 1.59
N LEU A 329 9.95 -4.07 2.50
CA LEU A 329 9.22 -5.01 3.34
C LEU A 329 8.64 -4.35 4.61
N GLY A 330 8.84 -3.05 4.83
CA GLY A 330 8.35 -2.36 6.03
C GLY A 330 9.00 -2.81 7.34
N THR A 331 10.05 -3.63 7.26
CA THR A 331 10.84 -4.15 8.39
C THR A 331 12.27 -3.61 8.41
N GLY A 332 12.55 -2.58 7.61
CA GLY A 332 13.91 -2.09 7.38
C GLY A 332 14.76 -3.06 6.54
N THR A 333 14.13 -3.85 5.67
CA THR A 333 14.80 -4.78 4.74
C THR A 333 14.14 -4.71 3.38
N LEU A 334 14.93 -5.00 2.33
CA LEU A 334 14.45 -5.07 0.95
C LEU A 334 14.16 -6.50 0.52
N GLY A 335 13.12 -6.68 -0.29
CA GLY A 335 12.77 -7.94 -0.94
C GLY A 335 13.67 -8.27 -2.13
N ALA A 336 13.36 -9.37 -2.80
CA ALA A 336 14.07 -9.78 -4.01
C ALA A 336 13.89 -8.71 -5.11
N PRO A 337 14.97 -8.26 -5.78
CA PRO A 337 14.87 -7.17 -6.73
C PRO A 337 14.20 -7.60 -8.04
N ILE A 338 13.36 -6.71 -8.57
CA ILE A 338 12.64 -6.87 -9.84
C ILE A 338 13.33 -5.99 -10.87
N LYS A 339 13.92 -6.59 -11.91
CA LYS A 339 14.53 -5.82 -13.02
C LYS A 339 13.43 -5.25 -13.92
N ILE A 340 13.39 -3.94 -14.05
CA ILE A 340 12.38 -3.22 -14.85
C ILE A 340 12.93 -2.63 -16.15
N ALA A 341 14.24 -2.32 -16.19
CA ALA A 341 14.92 -1.85 -17.40
C ALA A 341 16.40 -2.27 -17.42
N GLY A 342 17.05 -2.16 -18.59
CA GLY A 342 18.46 -2.52 -18.76
C GLY A 342 19.12 -1.83 -19.95
N GLY A 343 20.45 -1.94 -20.01
CA GLY A 343 21.27 -1.36 -21.08
C GLY A 343 21.51 0.15 -20.93
N LEU A 344 21.24 0.74 -19.76
CA LEU A 344 21.51 2.15 -19.52
C LEU A 344 23.02 2.41 -19.35
N PRO A 345 23.54 3.56 -19.84
CA PRO A 345 24.93 3.94 -19.63
C PRO A 345 25.24 4.23 -18.16
N ALA A 346 26.52 4.21 -17.80
CA ALA A 346 26.94 4.44 -16.42
C ALA A 346 26.63 5.84 -15.87
N THR A 347 26.45 6.80 -16.77
CA THR A 347 26.10 8.18 -16.47
C THR A 347 24.60 8.43 -16.36
N ALA A 348 23.76 7.41 -16.62
CA ALA A 348 22.33 7.58 -16.51
C ALA A 348 21.90 7.78 -15.05
N GLN A 349 21.08 8.79 -14.80
CA GLN A 349 20.40 8.96 -13.53
C GLN A 349 18.96 8.48 -13.64
N VAL A 350 18.48 7.83 -12.58
CA VAL A 350 17.09 7.38 -12.47
C VAL A 350 16.43 8.09 -11.30
N VAL A 351 15.25 8.64 -11.53
CA VAL A 351 14.41 9.28 -10.51
C VAL A 351 13.03 8.68 -10.61
N SER A 352 12.55 8.09 -9.51
CA SER A 352 11.14 7.77 -9.37
C SER A 352 10.45 9.03 -8.94
N ILE A 353 9.66 9.60 -9.84
CA ILE A 353 9.09 10.93 -9.65
C ILE A 353 7.69 10.87 -9.03
N GLY A 354 7.05 9.70 -9.06
CA GLY A 354 5.64 9.53 -8.71
C GLY A 354 4.76 9.44 -9.95
N ASP A 355 3.44 9.51 -9.77
CA ASP A 355 2.45 9.39 -10.84
C ASP A 355 2.37 10.67 -11.68
N THR A 356 3.24 10.77 -12.69
CA THR A 356 3.28 11.93 -13.59
C THR A 356 2.13 11.85 -14.58
N ASN A 357 1.82 10.65 -15.06
CA ASN A 357 0.86 10.44 -16.14
C ASN A 357 -0.61 10.32 -15.69
N ARG A 358 -0.86 10.26 -14.37
CA ARG A 358 -2.16 10.20 -13.70
C ARG A 358 -2.94 8.91 -13.94
N ASP A 359 -2.25 7.79 -14.12
CA ASP A 359 -2.85 6.45 -14.20
C ASP A 359 -2.90 5.72 -12.84
N GLY A 360 -2.47 6.38 -11.76
CA GLY A 360 -2.41 5.84 -10.42
C GLY A 360 -1.18 4.98 -10.15
N LYS A 361 -0.15 5.04 -11.01
CA LYS A 361 1.09 4.26 -10.88
C LYS A 361 2.31 5.19 -10.85
N PRO A 362 3.36 4.86 -10.07
CA PRO A 362 4.58 5.65 -10.09
C PRO A 362 5.32 5.53 -11.43
N ASP A 363 5.82 6.64 -11.95
CA ASP A 363 6.63 6.71 -13.16
C ASP A 363 8.13 6.88 -12.85
N LEU A 364 8.97 6.61 -13.86
CA LEU A 364 10.39 6.94 -13.84
C LEU A 364 10.73 8.05 -14.81
N VAL A 365 11.59 8.96 -14.36
CA VAL A 365 12.30 9.91 -15.20
C VAL A 365 13.78 9.50 -15.24
N VAL A 366 14.33 9.41 -16.45
CA VAL A 366 15.70 8.93 -16.68
C VAL A 366 16.45 9.88 -17.60
N THR A 367 17.65 10.28 -17.19
CA THR A 367 18.58 10.98 -18.08
C THR A 367 19.53 10.00 -18.74
N HIS A 368 19.64 10.06 -20.07
CA HIS A 368 20.75 9.43 -20.77
C HIS A 368 20.90 10.02 -22.17
N THR A 369 22.08 9.87 -22.76
CA THR A 369 22.35 10.31 -24.15
C THR A 369 21.92 11.76 -24.42
N ASN A 370 22.19 12.66 -23.46
CA ASN A 370 21.83 14.09 -23.49
C ASN A 370 20.31 14.38 -23.56
N LYS A 371 19.47 13.43 -23.19
CA LYS A 371 18.01 13.56 -23.22
C LYS A 371 17.39 13.19 -21.87
N LEU A 372 16.14 13.60 -21.71
CA LEU A 372 15.27 13.22 -20.61
C LEU A 372 14.14 12.33 -21.15
N PHE A 373 13.90 11.22 -20.46
CA PHE A 373 12.87 10.26 -20.82
C PHE A 373 11.91 10.03 -19.66
N LEU A 374 10.62 9.97 -19.96
CA LEU A 374 9.58 9.45 -19.07
C LEU A 374 9.34 7.98 -19.41
N TYR A 375 9.37 7.12 -18.41
CA TYR A 375 9.07 5.71 -18.48
C TYR A 375 7.79 5.46 -17.66
N PRO A 376 6.63 5.24 -18.33
CA PRO A 376 5.38 4.98 -17.64
C PRO A 376 5.47 3.73 -16.76
N GLY A 377 5.01 3.81 -15.51
CA GLY A 377 5.05 2.69 -14.57
C GLY A 377 4.07 1.56 -14.87
N VAL A 378 4.46 0.34 -14.53
CA VAL A 378 3.55 -0.81 -14.44
C VAL A 378 3.72 -1.43 -13.07
N VAL A 379 2.66 -1.33 -12.25
CA VAL A 379 2.65 -1.80 -10.86
C VAL A 379 2.17 -3.25 -10.74
N GLY A 380 2.84 -4.02 -9.89
CA GLY A 380 2.42 -5.36 -9.48
C GLY A 380 3.61 -6.26 -9.14
N ALA A 381 3.33 -7.54 -8.84
CA ALA A 381 4.39 -8.53 -8.53
C ALA A 381 5.42 -8.69 -9.66
N ALA A 382 5.05 -8.39 -10.91
CA ALA A 382 5.93 -8.28 -12.06
C ALA A 382 6.04 -6.82 -12.51
N ALA A 383 6.46 -5.94 -11.59
CA ALA A 383 6.67 -4.53 -11.87
C ALA A 383 7.52 -4.34 -13.14
N ALA A 384 7.18 -3.33 -13.93
CA ALA A 384 7.84 -3.04 -15.20
C ALA A 384 7.71 -1.55 -15.55
N VAL A 385 8.28 -1.17 -16.68
CA VAL A 385 8.04 0.14 -17.30
C VAL A 385 7.59 -0.01 -18.75
N GLY A 386 6.76 0.93 -19.20
CA GLY A 386 6.33 1.06 -20.58
C GLY A 386 7.44 1.58 -21.51
N ALA A 387 7.08 1.75 -22.78
CA ALA A 387 7.99 2.34 -23.76
C ALA A 387 8.36 3.79 -23.36
N PRO A 388 9.65 4.17 -23.44
CA PRO A 388 10.08 5.50 -23.03
C PRO A 388 9.57 6.58 -23.98
N VAL A 389 9.15 7.70 -23.39
CA VAL A 389 8.76 8.92 -24.08
C VAL A 389 9.87 9.96 -23.90
N VAL A 390 10.34 10.56 -24.98
CA VAL A 390 11.30 11.66 -24.90
C VAL A 390 10.55 12.91 -24.42
N ILE A 391 10.96 13.44 -23.26
CA ILE A 391 10.38 14.64 -22.66
C ILE A 391 11.38 15.81 -22.60
N GLY A 392 12.64 15.55 -22.97
CA GLY A 392 13.68 16.57 -23.12
C GLY A 392 14.68 16.19 -24.20
N ASN A 393 14.86 17.06 -25.21
CA ASN A 393 15.61 16.74 -26.42
C ASN A 393 17.12 17.07 -26.38
N GLY A 394 17.60 17.75 -25.34
CA GLY A 394 18.99 18.20 -25.22
C GLY A 394 19.25 18.92 -23.89
N GLY A 395 20.51 18.97 -23.46
CA GLY A 395 20.98 19.72 -22.28
C GLY A 395 20.91 18.96 -20.96
N TRP A 396 20.50 17.69 -20.98
CA TRP A 396 20.26 16.87 -19.79
C TRP A 396 21.49 16.07 -19.33
N ASP A 397 22.57 16.07 -20.11
CA ASP A 397 23.83 15.40 -19.75
C ASP A 397 24.59 16.09 -18.61
N VAL A 398 24.23 17.32 -18.27
CA VAL A 398 24.80 18.11 -17.17
C VAL A 398 23.83 18.41 -16.04
N MET A 399 22.67 17.77 -16.06
CA MET A 399 21.68 17.95 -15.02
C MET A 399 21.80 16.82 -14.01
N ASP A 400 21.88 17.15 -12.71
CA ASP A 400 21.57 16.21 -11.64
C ASP A 400 20.10 16.31 -11.29
N LEU A 401 19.40 15.18 -11.20
CA LEU A 401 17.96 15.14 -10.96
C LEU A 401 17.60 14.66 -9.57
N SER A 402 16.46 15.13 -9.06
CA SER A 402 15.80 14.58 -7.88
C SER A 402 14.29 14.81 -7.94
N ALA A 403 13.52 13.93 -7.28
CA ALA A 403 12.07 14.10 -7.17
C ALA A 403 11.77 15.16 -6.10
N LEU A 404 11.22 16.31 -6.51
CA LEU A 404 10.88 17.38 -5.58
C LEU A 404 9.61 17.04 -4.77
N GLY A 405 8.69 16.29 -5.38
CA GLY A 405 7.32 16.12 -4.88
C GLY A 405 6.39 17.18 -5.49
N ASP A 406 5.19 17.33 -4.95
CA ASP A 406 4.22 18.35 -5.39
C ASP A 406 4.52 19.69 -4.70
N ALA A 407 5.43 20.47 -5.27
CA ALA A 407 5.94 21.70 -4.66
C ALA A 407 4.93 22.84 -4.76
N ASN A 408 4.09 22.84 -5.79
CA ASN A 408 3.09 23.89 -6.04
C ASN A 408 1.66 23.52 -5.57
N LYS A 409 1.48 22.31 -5.01
CA LYS A 409 0.23 21.78 -4.44
C LYS A 409 -0.88 21.62 -5.48
N ASP A 410 -0.51 21.32 -6.72
CA ASP A 410 -1.47 21.12 -7.82
C ASP A 410 -1.89 19.65 -8.02
N GLY A 411 -1.40 18.76 -7.15
CA GLY A 411 -1.63 17.33 -7.18
C GLY A 411 -0.85 16.61 -8.29
N ARG A 412 0.31 17.13 -8.70
CA ARG A 412 1.23 16.49 -9.64
C ARG A 412 2.65 16.49 -9.08
N PRO A 413 3.44 15.47 -9.39
CA PRO A 413 4.84 15.48 -9.00
C PRO A 413 5.64 16.48 -9.86
N ASP A 414 6.53 17.22 -9.20
CA ASP A 414 7.47 18.14 -9.82
C ASP A 414 8.90 17.57 -9.81
N LEU A 415 9.71 17.98 -10.80
CA LEU A 415 11.10 17.58 -10.96
C LEU A 415 12.04 18.71 -10.51
N LEU A 416 13.03 18.36 -9.67
CA LEU A 416 14.17 19.22 -9.37
C LEU A 416 15.34 18.83 -10.27
N ALA A 417 15.98 19.82 -10.90
CA ALA A 417 17.20 19.60 -11.67
C ALA A 417 18.26 20.65 -11.32
N ARG A 418 19.50 20.20 -11.12
CA ARG A 418 20.67 21.05 -10.95
C ARG A 418 21.51 21.08 -12.21
N ASN A 419 21.78 22.27 -12.74
CA ASN A 419 22.84 22.42 -13.72
C ASN A 419 24.21 22.33 -13.02
N THR A 420 24.95 21.25 -13.30
CA THR A 420 26.25 20.97 -12.68
C THR A 420 27.35 21.97 -13.07
N ARG A 421 27.16 22.75 -14.14
CA ARG A 421 28.16 23.73 -14.61
C ARG A 421 28.19 25.01 -13.76
N ASP A 422 27.03 25.50 -13.36
CA ASP A 422 26.87 26.79 -12.67
C ASP A 422 26.26 26.64 -11.26
N GLY A 423 25.69 25.47 -10.94
CA GLY A 423 25.05 25.21 -9.65
C GLY A 423 23.69 25.88 -9.49
N VAL A 424 23.03 26.25 -10.60
CA VAL A 424 21.64 26.73 -10.55
C VAL A 424 20.70 25.52 -10.44
N LEU A 425 19.75 25.62 -9.52
CA LEU A 425 18.65 24.67 -9.36
C LEU A 425 17.42 25.19 -10.11
N TYR A 426 16.76 24.28 -10.80
CA TYR A 426 15.53 24.53 -11.54
C TYR A 426 14.42 23.58 -11.07
N ALA A 427 13.24 24.13 -10.86
CA ALA A 427 12.00 23.38 -10.69
C ALA A 427 11.26 23.29 -12.04
N TYR A 428 10.89 22.08 -12.39
CA TYR A 428 10.13 21.72 -13.57
C TYR A 428 8.78 21.20 -13.10
N LEU A 429 7.73 22.01 -13.27
CA LEU A 429 6.41 21.75 -12.71
C LEU A 429 5.63 20.77 -13.57
N GLY A 430 5.04 19.74 -12.97
CA GLY A 430 4.26 18.73 -13.68
C GLY A 430 3.08 19.35 -14.42
N GLN A 431 2.85 18.94 -15.68
CA GLN A 431 1.76 19.50 -16.50
C GLN A 431 0.51 18.62 -16.49
N PRO A 432 -0.70 19.20 -16.70
CA PRO A 432 -1.95 18.45 -16.75
C PRO A 432 -2.04 17.38 -17.84
N ASP A 433 -1.16 17.43 -18.85
CA ASP A 433 -1.10 16.43 -19.92
C ASP A 433 -0.47 15.09 -19.47
N GLY A 434 0.11 15.08 -18.27
CA GLY A 434 0.76 13.93 -17.64
C GLY A 434 2.03 13.44 -18.35
N LYS A 435 2.60 14.23 -19.26
CA LYS A 435 3.73 13.83 -20.09
C LYS A 435 4.81 14.89 -20.22
N THR A 436 4.53 16.12 -19.82
CA THR A 436 5.49 17.23 -19.91
C THR A 436 5.67 17.92 -18.57
N PHE A 437 6.76 18.68 -18.48
CA PHE A 437 7.00 19.62 -17.41
C PHE A 437 6.98 21.04 -17.96
N SER A 438 6.83 22.03 -17.08
CA SER A 438 6.92 23.44 -17.43
C SER A 438 8.28 23.79 -18.05
N ASP A 439 8.37 25.00 -18.59
CA ASP A 439 9.68 25.64 -18.80
C ASP A 439 10.46 25.75 -17.47
N LEU A 440 11.77 25.99 -17.58
CA LEU A 440 12.67 26.10 -16.44
C LEU A 440 12.26 27.24 -15.49
N ASN A 441 11.93 26.90 -14.24
CA ASN A 441 11.75 27.86 -13.17
C ASN A 441 12.98 27.84 -12.28
N GLU A 442 13.66 28.97 -12.12
CA GLU A 442 14.77 29.05 -11.18
C GLU A 442 14.26 28.82 -9.75
N PHE A 443 14.91 27.87 -9.08
CA PHE A 443 14.57 27.40 -7.74
C PHE A 443 15.64 27.76 -6.71
N GLY A 444 16.90 27.88 -7.14
CA GLY A 444 17.99 28.33 -6.26
C GLY A 444 19.33 28.48 -6.97
N ARG A 445 20.31 29.07 -6.27
CA ARG A 445 21.66 29.40 -6.75
C ARG A 445 22.72 28.94 -5.75
N ALA A 446 23.97 28.89 -6.22
CA ALA A 446 25.14 28.49 -5.42
C ALA A 446 25.18 27.02 -4.96
N TYR A 447 24.38 26.15 -5.57
CA TYR A 447 24.38 24.69 -5.37
C TYR A 447 25.43 24.00 -6.25
N THR A 448 26.62 24.59 -6.39
CA THR A 448 27.70 24.00 -7.18
C THR A 448 28.05 22.61 -6.63
N VAL A 449 28.52 21.70 -7.47
CA VAL A 449 28.93 20.34 -7.05
C VAL A 449 30.03 20.35 -5.97
N ALA A 450 30.77 21.45 -5.83
CA ALA A 450 31.73 21.63 -4.75
C ALA A 450 31.06 22.01 -3.42
N ASN A 451 30.13 22.96 -3.46
CA ASN A 451 29.44 23.45 -2.26
C ASN A 451 28.40 22.47 -1.75
N ARG A 452 27.70 21.82 -2.69
CA ARG A 452 26.63 20.86 -2.46
C ARG A 452 26.88 19.63 -3.31
N PRO A 453 27.66 18.63 -2.88
CA PRO A 453 27.97 17.50 -3.75
C PRO A 453 26.73 16.73 -4.22
N LEU A 454 25.76 16.51 -3.33
CA LEU A 454 24.55 15.76 -3.60
C LEU A 454 23.31 16.55 -3.18
N ILE A 455 22.21 16.35 -3.91
CA ILE A 455 20.92 17.00 -3.69
C ILE A 455 19.79 15.96 -3.67
N ALA A 456 18.80 16.17 -2.82
CA ALA A 456 17.61 15.33 -2.69
C ALA A 456 16.38 16.18 -2.38
N GLY A 457 15.29 16.01 -3.12
CA GLY A 457 13.99 16.48 -2.69
C GLY A 457 13.50 15.63 -1.52
N ALA A 458 13.08 16.30 -0.45
CA ALA A 458 12.80 15.65 0.83
C ALA A 458 11.30 15.39 1.05
N ALA A 459 10.45 15.58 0.02
CA ALA A 459 9.01 15.69 0.18
C ALA A 459 8.69 16.68 1.33
N ASP A 460 7.63 16.49 2.11
CA ASP A 460 7.32 17.34 3.26
C ASP A 460 8.01 16.83 4.55
N ALA A 461 9.35 16.91 4.60
CA ALA A 461 10.16 16.31 5.67
C ALA A 461 9.95 16.95 7.04
N ASN A 462 9.39 18.17 7.09
CA ASN A 462 9.08 18.88 8.33
C ASN A 462 7.57 18.90 8.68
N LEU A 463 6.72 18.32 7.83
CA LEU A 463 5.27 18.20 8.00
C LEU A 463 4.52 19.55 8.02
N ASP A 464 4.99 20.55 7.28
CA ASP A 464 4.33 21.85 7.12
C ASP A 464 3.42 21.95 5.89
N GLY A 465 3.34 20.86 5.12
CA GLY A 465 2.55 20.74 3.92
C GLY A 465 3.25 21.23 2.65
N THR A 466 4.55 21.49 2.68
CA THR A 466 5.34 22.00 1.54
C THR A 466 6.56 21.11 1.28
N ALA A 467 6.91 20.92 0.01
CA ALA A 467 8.11 20.17 -0.34
C ALA A 467 9.40 20.87 0.12
N ASP A 468 10.28 20.10 0.76
CA ASP A 468 11.57 20.45 1.34
C ASP A 468 12.74 19.85 0.53
N MET A 469 13.98 20.13 0.94
CA MET A 469 15.18 19.57 0.32
C MET A 469 16.27 19.23 1.35
N TRP A 470 17.00 18.14 1.10
CA TRP A 470 18.29 17.86 1.72
C TRP A 470 19.43 18.04 0.71
N ALA A 471 20.59 18.48 1.21
CA ALA A 471 21.81 18.49 0.41
C ALA A 471 23.02 18.22 1.28
N THR A 472 23.96 17.41 0.79
CA THR A 472 25.28 17.31 1.43
C THR A 472 26.03 18.61 1.20
N ALA A 473 26.94 18.96 2.11
CA ALA A 473 27.78 20.15 1.99
C ALA A 473 29.26 19.76 1.81
N GLY A 474 30.03 20.65 1.20
CA GLY A 474 31.47 20.47 0.96
C GLY A 474 32.31 20.28 2.24
N ASP A 475 31.75 20.64 3.41
CA ASP A 475 32.33 20.39 4.74
C ASP A 475 32.03 18.98 5.29
N GLY A 476 31.32 18.14 4.53
CA GLY A 476 30.96 16.77 4.92
C GLY A 476 29.75 16.66 5.84
N THR A 477 28.96 17.72 5.98
CA THR A 477 27.69 17.75 6.73
C THR A 477 26.47 17.54 5.81
N LEU A 478 25.31 17.30 6.40
CA LEU A 478 24.01 17.34 5.71
C LEU A 478 23.25 18.59 6.12
N LYS A 479 22.70 19.29 5.12
CA LYS A 479 21.88 20.49 5.30
C LYS A 479 20.44 20.21 4.89
N PHE A 480 19.51 20.73 5.67
CA PHE A 480 18.08 20.77 5.40
C PHE A 480 17.68 22.18 4.97
N TYR A 481 16.86 22.24 3.93
CA TYR A 481 16.26 23.45 3.39
C TYR A 481 14.75 23.28 3.45
N LYS A 482 14.13 24.12 4.26
CA LYS A 482 12.67 24.18 4.36
C LYS A 482 12.10 24.71 3.05
N GLY A 483 10.98 24.14 2.60
CA GLY A 483 10.16 24.59 1.48
C GLY A 483 9.49 25.95 1.72
N GLY A 484 9.01 26.57 0.66
CA GLY A 484 8.51 27.94 0.67
C GLY A 484 7.14 28.00 0.02
N ALA A 485 6.38 29.06 0.32
CA ALA A 485 4.98 29.17 -0.12
C ALA A 485 4.82 29.32 -1.65
N ASP A 486 5.90 29.58 -2.38
CA ASP A 486 5.91 29.84 -3.81
C ASP A 486 6.78 28.78 -4.51
N VAL A 487 6.59 28.57 -5.82
CA VAL A 487 7.48 27.73 -6.66
C VAL A 487 8.93 28.24 -6.73
N HIS A 488 9.20 29.40 -6.13
CA HIS A 488 10.50 30.01 -5.93
C HIS A 488 10.97 29.89 -4.45
N GLY A 489 10.52 28.86 -3.72
CA GLY A 489 10.77 28.64 -2.29
C GLY A 489 12.26 28.66 -1.85
N PRO A 490 12.54 28.66 -0.52
CA PRO A 490 13.66 29.23 0.22
C PRO A 490 14.93 28.35 0.18
N ILE A 491 15.18 27.72 -0.96
CA ILE A 491 16.40 26.99 -1.29
C ILE A 491 17.58 27.97 -1.27
N ASP A 492 17.36 29.24 -1.63
CA ASP A 492 18.33 30.33 -1.39
C ASP A 492 18.35 30.88 0.06
N GLY A 493 17.57 30.28 0.96
CA GLY A 493 17.38 30.68 2.35
C GLY A 493 18.34 30.01 3.36
N PRO A 494 18.16 30.30 4.67
CA PRO A 494 18.98 29.68 5.70
C PRO A 494 18.77 28.16 5.72
N SER A 495 19.88 27.43 5.78
CA SER A 495 19.85 25.98 5.95
C SER A 495 20.12 25.59 7.40
N ILE A 496 19.57 24.43 7.80
CA ILE A 496 19.82 23.83 9.11
C ILE A 496 20.76 22.65 8.91
N GLU A 497 21.81 22.56 9.71
CA GLU A 497 22.62 21.35 9.75
C GLU A 497 21.83 20.24 10.47
N VAL A 498 21.58 19.15 9.75
CA VAL A 498 20.83 17.98 10.23
C VAL A 498 21.68 16.71 10.24
N GLY A 499 22.95 16.83 9.88
CA GLY A 499 23.93 15.74 9.97
C GLY A 499 25.34 16.29 10.14
N SER A 500 25.93 16.07 11.31
CA SER A 500 27.17 16.74 11.74
C SER A 500 28.48 16.12 11.21
N GLY A 501 28.41 15.05 10.41
CA GLY A 501 29.60 14.42 9.82
C GLY A 501 29.31 13.10 9.11
N GLY A 502 30.29 12.62 8.34
CA GLY A 502 30.20 11.36 7.58
C GLY A 502 29.51 11.45 6.23
N TRP A 503 28.88 12.58 5.91
CA TRP A 503 28.16 12.77 4.64
C TRP A 503 29.09 12.95 3.43
N GLY A 504 30.36 13.28 3.64
CA GLY A 504 31.38 13.25 2.57
C GLY A 504 31.70 11.85 2.03
N ALA A 505 31.38 10.80 2.80
CA ALA A 505 31.51 9.41 2.37
C ALA A 505 30.33 8.95 1.49
N ILE A 506 29.22 9.69 1.48
CA ILE A 506 28.05 9.37 0.66
C ILE A 506 28.32 9.72 -0.81
N LYS A 507 27.92 8.83 -1.71
CA LYS A 507 28.13 8.93 -3.17
C LYS A 507 26.84 9.05 -3.96
N SER A 508 25.71 8.77 -3.34
CA SER A 508 24.38 8.85 -3.95
C SER A 508 23.34 9.04 -2.85
N ILE A 509 22.31 9.85 -3.11
CA ILE A 509 21.13 10.03 -2.25
C ILE A 509 19.88 10.05 -3.11
N SER A 510 18.75 9.66 -2.52
CA SER A 510 17.48 9.42 -3.21
C SER A 510 16.63 10.63 -3.53
#